data_AF-A0A936WLN5-F1
#
_entry.id   AF-A0A936WLN5-F1
#
_cell.length_a   1.000
_cell.length_b   1.000
_cell.length_c   1.000
_cell.angle_alpha   90.00
_cell.angle_beta   90.00
_cell.angle_gamma   90.00
#
_symmetry.space_group_name_H-M   'P 1'
#
loop_
_entity.id
_entity.type
_entity.pdbx_description
1 polymer ?
#
loop_
_entity_poly.entity_id
_entity_poly.type
_entity_poly.pdbx_seq_one_letter_code
_entity_poly.pdbx_strand_id
1 'polypeptide(L)' 'MTARLGLMLVLVGLCFFTISVVFKFQDWPMSGLLYVGSMAPTFLGLVILVWKALRYPGFKDFLDS' A
#
# COMPACT_ATOMS: atom_id res chain seq x y z
N MET A 1 15.98 1.93 5.86
CA MET A 1 14.66 2.08 6.54
C MET A 1 13.46 2.34 5.61
N THR A 2 13.63 2.97 4.45
CA THR A 2 12.50 3.43 3.59
C THR A 2 11.74 2.31 2.86
N ALA A 3 12.37 1.17 2.57
CA ALA A 3 11.68 0.03 1.96
C ALA A 3 10.64 -0.59 2.89
N ARG A 4 10.99 -0.77 4.17
CA ARG A 4 10.08 -1.32 5.18
C ARG A 4 8.86 -0.41 5.34
N LEU A 5 9.06 0.91 5.31
CA LEU A 5 7.97 1.88 5.31
C LEU A 5 7.09 1.78 4.05
N GLY A 6 7.69 1.66 2.86
CA GLY A 6 6.94 1.46 1.62
C GLY A 6 6.11 0.17 1.65
N LEU A 7 6.69 -0.92 2.15
CA LEU A 7 6.02 -2.22 2.30
C LEU A 7 4.90 -2.16 3.35
N MET A 8 5.13 -1.49 4.48
CA MET A 8 4.10 -1.22 5.49
C MET A 8 2.95 -0.38 4.92
N LEU A 9 3.24 0.65 4.11
CA LEU A 9 2.23 1.48 3.46
C LEU A 9 1.38 0.68 2.46
N VAL A 10 2.00 -0.19 1.68
CA VAL A 10 1.27 -1.10 0.79
C VAL A 10 0.41 -2.08 1.60
N LEU A 11 0.94 -2.68 2.67
CA LEU A 11 0.18 -3.58 3.55
C LEU A 11 -1.02 -2.88 4.19
N VAL A 12 -0.84 -1.65 4.69
CA VAL A 12 -1.93 -0.84 5.24
C VAL A 12 -2.97 -0.56 4.16
N GLY A 13 -2.56 -0.15 2.96
CA GLY A 13 -3.47 0.04 1.83
C GLY A 13 -4.25 -1.22 1.46
N LEU A 14 -3.61 -2.39 1.51
CA LEU A 14 -4.23 -3.68 1.23
C LEU A 14 -5.23 -4.10 2.32
N CYS A 15 -4.97 -3.77 3.58
CA CYS A 15 -5.93 -3.91 4.68
C CYS A 15 -7.15 -3.01 4.49
N PHE A 16 -6.94 -1.73 4.14
CA PHE A 16 -8.06 -0.82 3.86
C PHE A 16 -8.88 -1.27 2.65
N PHE A 17 -8.23 -1.82 1.63
CA PHE A 17 -8.90 -2.38 0.45
C PHE A 17 -9.78 -3.58 0.82
N THR A 18 -9.24 -4.55 1.57
CA THR A 18 -10.00 -5.73 2.01
C THR A 18 -11.19 -5.34 2.88
N ILE A 19 -11.00 -4.41 3.81
CA ILE A 19 -12.09 -3.83 4.63
C ILE A 19 -13.14 -3.15 3.75
N SER A 20 -12.72 -2.35 2.77
CA SER A 20 -13.63 -1.67 1.83
C SER A 20 -14.45 -2.67 1.00
N VAL A 21 -13.83 -3.76 0.53
CA VAL A 21 -14.51 -4.83 -0.19
C VAL A 21 -15.56 -5.50 0.69
N VAL A 22 -15.23 -5.82 1.94
CA VAL A 22 -16.20 -6.38 2.90
C VAL A 22 -17.38 -5.44 3.13
N PHE A 23 -17.12 -4.14 3.31
CA PHE A 23 -18.19 -3.16 3.46
C PHE A 23 -19.03 -2.95 2.19
N LYS A 24 -18.45 -3.16 1.01
CA LYS A 24 -19.18 -3.13 -0.26
C LYS A 24 -20.15 -4.31 -0.37
N PHE A 25 -19.78 -5.50 0.13
CA PHE A 25 -20.69 -6.64 0.22
C PHE A 25 -21.83 -6.44 1.22
N GLN A 26 -21.68 -5.51 2.16
CA GLN A 26 -22.70 -5.16 3.15
C GLN A 26 -23.54 -3.93 2.73
N ASP A 27 -23.43 -3.47 1.48
CA ASP A 27 -24.10 -2.26 0.95
C ASP A 27 -23.89 -1.01 1.82
N TRP A 28 -22.74 -0.91 2.49
CA TRP A 28 -22.48 0.19 3.38
C TRP A 28 -22.17 1.47 2.56
N PRO A 29 -22.87 2.59 2.82
CA PRO A 29 -22.82 3.78 1.95
C PRO A 29 -21.44 4.45 1.91
N MET A 30 -20.57 4.17 2.89
CA MET A 30 -19.19 4.69 2.96
C MET A 30 -18.14 3.75 2.35
N SER A 31 -18.52 2.59 1.80
CA SER A 31 -17.58 1.63 1.21
C SER A 31 -16.71 2.25 0.10
N GLY A 32 -17.27 3.16 -0.70
CA GLY A 32 -16.54 3.89 -1.75
C GLY A 32 -15.47 4.84 -1.22
N LEU A 33 -15.70 5.51 -0.09
CA LEU A 33 -14.71 6.40 0.53
C LEU A 33 -13.53 5.62 1.09
N LEU A 34 -13.79 4.45 1.69
CA LEU A 34 -12.74 3.54 2.14
C LEU A 34 -11.93 2.97 0.97
N TYR A 35 -12.58 2.73 -0.17
CA TYR A 35 -11.91 2.26 -1.38
C TYR A 35 -10.94 3.32 -1.89
N VAL A 36 -11.40 4.56 -2.06
CA VAL A 36 -10.57 5.68 -2.51
C VAL A 36 -9.47 5.98 -1.48
N GLY A 37 -9.78 5.91 -0.19
CA GLY A 37 -8.83 6.05 0.90
C GLY A 37 -7.75 4.97 0.91
N SER A 38 -8.06 3.75 0.46
CA SER A 38 -7.07 2.67 0.32
C SER A 38 -6.09 2.90 -0.83
N MET A 39 -6.49 3.63 -1.88
CA MET A 39 -5.63 3.88 -3.04
C MET A 39 -4.44 4.77 -2.71
N ALA A 40 -4.62 5.79 -1.86
CA ALA A 40 -3.55 6.73 -1.52
C ALA A 40 -2.31 6.07 -0.87
N PRO A 41 -2.43 5.29 0.23
CA PRO A 41 -1.28 4.61 0.83
C PRO A 41 -0.72 3.50 -0.08
N THR A 42 -1.57 2.83 -0.86
CA THR A 42 -1.13 1.79 -1.79
C THR A 42 -0.27 2.38 -2.91
N PHE A 43 -0.72 3.47 -3.52
CA PHE A 43 0.00 4.15 -4.58
C PHE A 43 1.32 4.75 -4.07
N LEU A 44 1.29 5.40 -2.91
CA LEU A 44 2.47 6.02 -2.30
C LEU A 44 3.50 4.96 -1.87
N GLY A 45 3.05 3.84 -1.32
CA GLY A 45 3.90 2.68 -1.01
C GLY A 45 4.52 2.03 -2.25
N LEU A 46 3.74 1.90 -3.34
CA LEU A 46 4.24 1.40 -4.64
C LEU A 46 5.31 2.33 -5.23
N VAL A 47 5.07 3.64 -5.23
CA VAL A 47 6.04 4.63 -5.73
C VAL A 47 7.35 4.56 -4.94
N ILE A 48 7.30 4.45 -3.62
CA ILE A 48 8.49 4.29 -2.78
C ILE A 48 9.24 3.00 -3.11
N LEU A 49 8.53 1.88 -3.28
CA LEU A 49 9.12 0.59 -3.63
C LEU A 49 9.77 0.61 -5.02
N VAL A 50 9.07 1.15 -6.03
CA VAL A 50 9.58 1.26 -7.40
C VAL A 50 10.78 2.19 -7.46
N TRP A 51 10.71 3.36 -6.82
CA TRP A 51 11.83 4.30 -6.75
C TRP A 51 13.05 3.67 -6.08
N LYS A 52 12.84 2.91 -5.00
CA LYS A 52 13.92 2.19 -4.35
C LYS A 52 14.46 1.04 -5.20
N ALA A 53 13.62 0.38 -6.01
CA ALA A 53 14.02 -0.77 -6.82
C ALA A 53 14.90 -0.33 -7.99
N LEU A 54 14.58 0.84 -8.55
CA LEU A 54 15.40 1.49 -9.57
C LEU A 54 16.75 1.98 -9.01
N ARG A 55 16.78 2.40 -7.74
CA ARG A 55 18.00 2.94 -7.11
C ARG A 55 18.91 1.86 -6.51
N TYR A 56 18.33 0.74 -6.07
CA TYR A 56 19.04 -0.39 -5.46
C TYR A 56 18.50 -1.72 -6.01
N PRO A 57 19.06 -2.21 -7.14
CA PRO A 57 18.59 -3.44 -7.78
C PRO A 57 18.92 -4.72 -6.99
N GLY A 58 19.76 -4.64 -5.95
CA GLY A 58 20.12 -5.78 -5.10
C GLY A 58 19.07 -6.07 -4.02
N PHE A 59 18.49 -7.27 -4.03
CA PHE A 59 17.49 -7.73 -3.04
C PHE A 59 17.94 -7.58 -1.57
N LYS A 60 19.24 -7.73 -1.30
CA LYS A 60 19.82 -7.65 0.03
C LYS A 60 19.90 -6.20 0.53
N ASP A 61 20.33 -5.28 -0.32
CA ASP A 61 20.36 -3.84 -0.01
C ASP A 61 18.96 -3.21 -0.03
N PHE A 62 18.02 -3.81 -0.75
CA PHE A 62 16.65 -3.30 -0.85
C PHE A 62 15.92 -3.30 0.49
N LEU A 63 16.12 -4.30 1.36
CA LEU A 63 15.45 -4.38 2.67
C LEU A 63 16.24 -3.77 3.83
N ASP A 64 17.57 -3.71 3.73
CA ASP A 64 18.45 -3.25 4.82
C ASP A 64 18.92 -1.79 4.71
N SER A 65 18.93 -1.16 3.53
CA SER A 65 19.24 0.28 3.39
C SER A 65 18.11 1.21 3.81
#